data_AF-A0A645EW06-F1
#
_entry.id   AF-A0A645EW06-F1
#
_cell.length_a   1.000
_cell.length_b   1.000
_cell.length_c   1.000
_cell.angle_alpha   90.00
_cell.angle_beta   90.00
_cell.angle_gamma   90.00
#
_symmetry.space_group_name_H-M   'P 1'
#
loop_
_entity.id
_entity.type
_entity.pdbx_description
1 polymer ?
#
loop_
_entity_poly.entity_id
_entity_poly.type
_entity_poly.pdbx_seq_one_letter_code
_entity_poly.pdbx_strand_id
1 'polypeptide(L)'
;MVLMVSPSYADGMLVDPTTMYVLNNLYRMDFGTAEIVNLFSAVDGRKSMKDEVEQENLEQLLASAARVDAIIIAWGKAGDTSKAVQKRQEYFLEKLGEFADKMQMIGFHPLFPRMRLSWKVEKFLRK
;
A
#
# COMPACT_ATOMS: atom_id res chain seq x y z
N MET A 1 2.91 1.75 -8.32
CA MET A 1 2.45 0.81 -7.28
C MET A 1 1.84 1.60 -6.13
N VAL A 2 0.72 1.16 -5.57
CA VAL A 2 0.14 1.68 -4.32
C VAL A 2 0.21 0.59 -3.27
N LEU A 3 0.88 0.86 -2.15
CA LEU A 3 1.11 -0.09 -1.07
C LEU A 3 0.22 0.23 0.14
N MET A 4 -0.66 -0.72 0.47
CA MET A 4 -1.67 -0.61 1.53
C MET A 4 -1.50 -1.72 2.58
N VAL A 5 -2.33 -1.71 3.64
CA VAL A 5 -2.21 -2.69 4.73
C VAL A 5 -2.77 -4.04 4.32
N SER A 6 -4.05 -4.11 3.96
CA SER A 6 -4.75 -5.37 3.72
C SER A 6 -5.89 -5.15 2.72
N PRO A 7 -6.22 -6.16 1.89
CA PRO A 7 -7.23 -6.07 0.84
C PRO A 7 -8.68 -6.02 1.36
N SER A 8 -8.90 -6.20 2.66
CA SER A 8 -10.23 -6.33 3.28
C SER A 8 -11.07 -7.43 2.62
N TYR A 9 -11.92 -7.10 1.65
CA TYR A 9 -12.74 -8.04 0.88
C TYR A 9 -12.53 -7.91 -0.63
N ALA A 10 -11.62 -7.03 -1.09
CA ALA A 10 -11.27 -6.92 -2.49
C ALA A 10 -10.36 -8.08 -2.91
N ASP A 11 -10.67 -8.73 -4.03
CA ASP A 11 -9.99 -9.94 -4.51
C ASP A 11 -9.56 -9.84 -5.99
N GLY A 12 -9.59 -8.64 -6.56
CA GLY A 12 -9.28 -8.37 -7.96
C GLY A 12 -10.49 -8.45 -8.90
N MET A 13 -11.55 -9.17 -8.53
CA MET A 13 -12.84 -9.13 -9.22
C MET A 13 -13.80 -8.17 -8.53
N LEU A 14 -13.80 -8.16 -7.19
CA LEU A 14 -14.57 -7.24 -6.38
C LEU A 14 -13.75 -5.98 -6.08
N VAL A 15 -14.29 -4.83 -6.47
CA VAL A 15 -13.71 -3.52 -6.18
C VAL A 15 -14.36 -2.95 -4.92
N ASP A 16 -13.57 -2.75 -3.88
CA ASP A 16 -14.02 -2.05 -2.67
C ASP A 16 -13.92 -0.51 -2.83
N PRO A 17 -14.55 0.28 -1.93
CA PRO A 17 -14.47 1.73 -1.99
C PRO A 17 -13.04 2.27 -1.92
N THR A 18 -12.13 1.58 -1.22
CA THR A 18 -10.73 2.00 -1.11
C THR A 18 -10.05 1.92 -2.47
N THR A 19 -10.15 0.78 -3.14
CA THR A 19 -9.65 0.56 -4.50
C THR A 19 -10.24 1.58 -5.47
N MET A 20 -11.55 1.85 -5.39
CA MET A 20 -12.19 2.88 -6.21
C MET A 20 -11.58 4.27 -5.97
N TYR A 21 -11.39 4.69 -4.71
CA TYR A 21 -10.77 5.99 -4.43
C TYR A 21 -9.30 6.05 -4.87
N VAL A 22 -8.56 4.95 -4.75
CA VAL A 22 -7.18 4.86 -5.24
C VAL A 22 -7.15 5.11 -6.75
N LEU A 23 -7.90 4.34 -7.54
CA LEU A 23 -7.91 4.46 -8.99
C LEU A 23 -8.33 5.86 -9.47
N ASN A 24 -9.37 6.43 -8.86
CA ASN A 24 -9.84 7.76 -9.21
C ASN A 24 -8.80 8.86 -8.93
N ASN A 25 -8.02 8.75 -7.84
CA ASN A 25 -6.97 9.72 -7.54
C ASN A 25 -5.76 9.54 -8.45
N LEU A 26 -5.37 8.30 -8.76
CA LEU A 26 -4.28 8.03 -9.71
C LEU A 26 -4.60 8.57 -11.10
N TYR A 27 -5.83 8.39 -11.58
CA TYR A 27 -6.30 9.00 -12.84
C TYR A 27 -6.16 10.53 -12.84
N ARG A 28 -6.56 11.20 -11.75
CA ARG A 28 -6.43 12.67 -11.63
C ARG A 28 -4.98 13.16 -11.55
N MET A 29 -4.07 12.29 -11.14
CA MET A 29 -2.63 12.54 -11.10
C MET A 29 -1.91 12.12 -12.38
N ASP A 30 -2.66 11.76 -13.44
CA ASP A 30 -2.15 11.38 -14.76
C ASP A 30 -1.31 10.09 -14.78
N PHE A 31 -1.57 9.17 -13.85
CA PHE A 31 -1.01 7.82 -13.93
C PHE A 31 -1.79 6.96 -14.93
N GLY A 32 -1.08 6.34 -15.87
CA GLY A 32 -1.69 5.46 -16.87
C GLY A 32 -2.07 4.07 -16.33
N THR A 33 -1.25 3.49 -15.46
CA THR A 33 -1.46 2.13 -14.92
C THR A 33 -1.12 2.08 -13.43
N ALA A 34 -1.80 1.19 -12.70
CA ALA A 34 -1.60 1.04 -11.27
C ALA A 34 -1.59 -0.43 -10.85
N GLU A 35 -0.58 -0.81 -10.07
CA GLU A 35 -0.59 -2.04 -9.28
C GLU A 35 -0.90 -1.69 -7.83
N ILE A 36 -1.96 -2.28 -7.25
CA ILE A 36 -2.34 -2.10 -5.85
C ILE A 36 -1.95 -3.37 -5.10
N VAL A 37 -1.08 -3.23 -4.10
CA VAL A 37 -0.51 -4.34 -3.33
C VAL A 37 -0.69 -4.10 -1.84
N ASN A 38 -0.63 -5.17 -1.04
CA ASN A 38 -0.89 -5.11 0.40
C ASN A 38 0.22 -5.80 1.21
N LEU A 39 0.50 -5.26 2.40
CA LEU A 39 1.43 -5.87 3.36
C LEU A 39 0.99 -7.26 3.85
N PHE A 40 -0.33 -7.45 3.91
CA PHE A 40 -0.99 -8.72 4.20
C PHE A 40 -1.79 -9.14 2.97
N SER A 41 -1.62 -10.40 2.56
CA SER A 41 -2.22 -11.02 1.37
C SER A 41 -3.61 -11.62 1.64
N ALA A 42 -3.89 -12.01 2.89
CA ALA A 42 -5.15 -12.65 3.26
C ALA A 42 -6.38 -11.75 2.98
N VAL A 43 -7.33 -12.30 2.22
CA VAL A 43 -8.58 -11.64 1.79
C VAL A 43 -9.75 -11.91 2.76
N ASP A 44 -9.54 -12.62 3.87
CA ASP A 44 -10.52 -12.68 4.93
C ASP A 44 -10.26 -11.58 5.97
N GLY A 45 -11.29 -10.85 6.36
CA GLY A 45 -11.20 -9.83 7.42
C GLY A 45 -10.68 -10.37 8.77
N ARG A 46 -10.44 -11.68 8.88
CA ARG A 46 -9.62 -12.26 9.93
C ARG A 46 -8.18 -12.05 9.50
N LYS A 47 -7.53 -11.06 10.10
CA LYS A 47 -6.07 -10.97 10.01
C LYS A 47 -5.51 -12.33 10.42
N SER A 48 -5.09 -13.14 9.45
CA SER A 48 -4.04 -14.11 9.64
C SER A 48 -2.81 -13.29 10.02
N MET A 49 -2.78 -12.79 11.26
CA MET A 49 -1.59 -12.30 11.95
C MET A 49 -0.75 -13.50 12.39
N LYS A 50 -0.86 -14.64 11.69
CA LYS A 50 0.16 -15.67 11.84
C LYS A 50 1.35 -15.13 11.08
N ASP A 51 2.37 -14.80 11.85
CA ASP A 51 3.69 -14.25 11.49
C ASP A 51 4.48 -15.07 10.46
N GLU A 52 3.83 -15.93 9.68
CA GLU A 52 4.45 -16.57 8.53
C GLU A 52 4.60 -15.48 7.47
N VAL A 53 5.82 -14.95 7.41
CA VAL A 53 6.30 -14.16 6.30
C VAL A 53 6.06 -15.00 5.05
N GLU A 54 4.98 -14.69 4.33
CA GLU A 54 4.74 -15.25 3.01
C GLU A 54 5.82 -14.72 2.09
N GLN A 55 6.86 -15.53 1.88
CA GLN A 55 7.97 -15.22 0.98
C GLN A 55 7.45 -14.85 -0.42
N GLU A 56 6.41 -15.53 -0.88
CA GLU A 56 5.72 -15.24 -2.12
C GLU A 56 5.16 -13.81 -2.18
N ASN A 57 4.53 -13.32 -1.10
CA ASN A 57 4.03 -11.94 -1.06
C ASN A 57 5.18 -10.92 -1.14
N LEU A 58 6.32 -11.22 -0.52
CA LEU A 58 7.50 -10.36 -0.64
C LEU A 58 8.03 -10.35 -2.09
N GLU A 59 8.18 -11.51 -2.71
CA GLU A 59 8.66 -11.63 -4.08
C GLU A 59 7.76 -10.87 -5.07
N GLN A 60 6.43 -10.99 -4.93
CA GLN A 60 5.48 -10.25 -5.75
C GLN A 60 5.59 -8.73 -5.54
N LEU A 61 5.73 -8.28 -4.29
CA LEU A 61 5.87 -6.87 -3.98
C LEU A 61 7.18 -6.29 -4.52
N LEU A 62 8.30 -7.01 -4.41
CA LEU A 62 9.59 -6.59 -4.97
C LEU A 62 9.55 -6.57 -6.51
N ALA A 63 8.91 -7.56 -7.13
CA ALA A 63 8.73 -7.59 -8.58
C ALA A 63 7.87 -6.41 -9.07
N SER A 64 6.79 -6.08 -8.34
CA SER A 64 5.98 -4.89 -8.60
C SER A 64 6.80 -3.61 -8.44
N ALA A 65 7.54 -3.48 -7.34
CA ALA A 65 8.40 -2.34 -7.06
C ALA A 65 9.45 -2.13 -8.16
N ALA A 66 10.05 -3.19 -8.70
CA ALA A 66 11.04 -3.10 -9.76
C ALA A 66 10.48 -2.55 -11.09
N ARG A 67 9.20 -2.84 -11.42
CA ARG A 67 8.58 -2.47 -12.70
C ARG A 67 7.98 -1.06 -12.75
N VAL A 68 7.67 -0.47 -11.60
CA VAL A 68 6.92 0.81 -11.54
C VAL A 68 7.84 2.02 -11.42
N ASP A 69 7.38 3.16 -11.95
CA ASP A 69 8.08 4.45 -11.84
C ASP A 69 7.90 5.12 -10.47
N ALA A 70 6.81 4.78 -9.75
CA ALA A 70 6.48 5.37 -8.46
C ALA A 70 5.86 4.34 -7.50
N ILE A 71 6.22 4.46 -6.23
CA ILE A 71 5.69 3.66 -5.12
C ILE A 71 4.98 4.62 -4.15
N ILE A 72 3.65 4.53 -4.07
CA ILE A 72 2.84 5.36 -3.16
C ILE A 72 2.44 4.54 -1.95
N ILE A 73 2.93 4.91 -0.78
CA ILE A 73 2.52 4.35 0.51
C ILE A 73 1.19 4.96 0.95
N ALA A 74 0.18 4.10 1.15
CA ALA A 74 -1.21 4.48 1.41
C ALA A 74 -1.80 3.87 2.68
N TRP A 75 -0.97 3.43 3.63
CA TRP A 75 -1.44 2.82 4.89
C TRP A 75 -1.75 3.80 6.03
N GLY A 76 -1.52 5.11 5.84
CA GLY A 76 -1.80 6.14 6.84
C GLY A 76 -1.16 5.85 8.21
N LYS A 77 -1.96 5.91 9.28
CA LYS A 77 -1.53 5.69 10.68
C LYS A 77 -1.82 4.28 11.21
N ALA A 78 -1.93 3.28 10.33
CA ALA A 78 -2.29 1.92 10.76
C ALA A 78 -1.27 1.30 11.73
N GLY A 79 0.02 1.63 11.56
CA GLY A 79 1.11 1.18 12.45
C GLY A 79 0.99 1.72 13.87
N ASP A 80 0.55 2.97 14.04
CA ASP A 80 0.40 3.65 15.34
C ASP A 80 -0.54 2.91 16.30
N THR A 81 -1.48 2.12 15.74
CA THR A 81 -2.50 1.40 16.51
C THR A 81 -2.26 -0.10 16.64
N SER A 82 -1.28 -0.66 15.92
CA SER A 82 -1.04 -2.10 15.88
C SER A 82 0.43 -2.44 15.69
N LYS A 83 1.05 -3.04 16.73
CA LYS A 83 2.43 -3.52 16.69
C LYS A 83 2.70 -4.52 15.56
N ALA A 84 1.73 -5.38 15.22
CA ALA A 84 1.87 -6.32 14.12
C ALA A 84 1.96 -5.60 12.76
N VAL A 85 1.12 -4.58 12.55
CA VAL A 85 1.17 -3.75 11.34
C VAL A 85 2.47 -2.95 11.29
N GLN A 86 2.90 -2.37 12.41
CA GLN A 86 4.16 -1.63 12.51
C GLN A 86 5.36 -2.51 12.14
N LYS A 87 5.49 -3.71 12.72
CA LYS A 87 6.55 -4.66 12.37
C LYS A 87 6.55 -5.01 10.89
N ARG A 88 5.36 -5.20 10.30
CA ARG A 88 5.22 -5.53 8.87
C ARG A 88 5.62 -4.35 7.99
N GLN A 89 5.25 -3.12 8.36
CA GLN A 89 5.68 -1.91 7.69
C GLN A 89 7.21 -1.80 7.72
N GLU A 90 7.83 -1.93 8.89
CA GLU A 90 9.29 -1.87 9.06
C GLU A 90 10.00 -2.93 8.21
N TYR A 91 9.51 -4.17 8.23
CA TYR A 91 10.03 -5.28 7.42
C TYR A 91 10.05 -4.95 5.91
N PHE A 92 8.92 -4.51 5.36
CA PHE A 92 8.84 -4.19 3.93
C PHE A 92 9.59 -2.91 3.57
N LEU A 93 9.63 -1.90 4.45
CA LEU A 93 10.42 -0.70 4.24
C LEU A 93 11.92 -0.99 4.20
N GLU A 94 12.40 -1.96 4.99
CA GLU A 94 13.78 -2.42 4.90
C GLU A 94 14.07 -3.05 3.53
N LYS A 95 13.20 -3.95 3.05
CA LYS A 95 13.38 -4.64 1.77
C LYS A 95 13.19 -3.74 0.55
N LEU A 96 12.33 -2.73 0.65
CA LEU A 96 12.13 -1.72 -0.40
C LEU A 96 13.22 -0.64 -0.44
N GLY A 97 14.25 -0.73 0.42
CA GLY A 97 15.27 0.32 0.56
C GLY A 97 15.98 0.69 -0.75
N GLU A 98 16.13 -0.26 -1.69
CA GLU A 98 16.72 -0.01 -3.01
C GLU A 98 15.86 0.88 -3.92
N PHE A 99 14.56 1.00 -3.63
CA PHE A 99 13.59 1.78 -4.39
C PHE A 99 13.23 3.12 -3.71
N ALA A 100 14.00 3.55 -2.71
CA ALA A 100 13.68 4.72 -1.89
C ALA A 100 13.56 6.04 -2.68
N ASP A 101 14.22 6.13 -3.84
CA ASP A 101 14.18 7.29 -4.74
C ASP A 101 12.79 7.54 -5.33
N LYS A 102 12.03 6.47 -5.59
CA LYS A 102 10.67 6.52 -6.15
C LYS A 102 9.57 6.32 -5.11
N MET A 103 9.92 6.29 -3.82
CA MET A 103 8.95 6.16 -2.74
C MET A 103 8.34 7.51 -2.35
N GLN A 104 7.01 7.51 -2.31
CA GLN A 104 6.16 8.62 -1.94
C GLN A 104 5.11 8.12 -0.95
N MET A 105 4.44 9.04 -0.25
CA MET A 105 3.36 8.70 0.67
C MET A 105 2.22 9.70 0.59
N ILE A 106 1.03 9.23 0.92
CA ILE A 106 -0.12 10.09 1.23
C ILE A 106 -0.30 10.19 2.75
N GLY A 107 -0.70 11.38 3.22
CA GLY A 107 -0.78 11.66 4.66
C GLY A 107 -1.84 10.87 5.44
N PHE A 108 -2.86 10.34 4.76
CA PHE A 108 -3.95 9.56 5.36
C PHE A 108 -4.34 8.39 4.48
N HIS A 109 -5.03 7.40 5.06
CA HIS A 109 -5.59 6.26 4.33
C HIS A 109 -6.60 6.74 3.24
N PRO A 110 -6.68 6.10 2.06
CA PRO A 110 -7.54 6.54 0.96
C PRO A 110 -9.04 6.69 1.31
N LEU A 111 -9.54 5.92 2.29
CA LEU A 111 -10.93 6.02 2.77
C LEU A 111 -11.22 7.31 3.57
N PHE A 112 -10.19 7.96 4.10
CA PHE A 112 -10.36 9.16 4.91
C PHE A 112 -11.04 10.25 4.07
N PRO A 113 -12.09 10.95 4.56
CA PRO A 113 -12.92 11.82 3.72
C PRO A 113 -12.14 12.84 2.89
N ARG A 114 -11.06 13.41 3.44
CA ARG A 114 -10.20 14.38 2.74
C ARG A 114 -9.38 13.78 1.59
N MET A 115 -9.17 12.46 1.56
CA MET A 115 -8.37 11.76 0.55
C MET A 115 -9.19 11.24 -0.63
N ARG A 116 -10.52 11.35 -0.59
CA ARG A 116 -11.39 10.72 -1.60
C ARG A 116 -11.34 11.40 -2.97
N LEU A 117 -11.09 12.71 -2.99
CA LEU A 117 -11.18 13.54 -4.20
C LEU A 117 -9.82 13.96 -4.76
N SER A 118 -8.83 14.17 -3.90
CA SER A 118 -7.50 14.62 -4.30
C SER A 118 -6.42 14.05 -3.38
N TRP A 119 -5.34 13.55 -3.97
CA TRP A 119 -4.14 13.16 -3.25
C TRP A 119 -3.06 14.21 -3.41
N LYS A 120 -2.39 14.52 -2.30
CA LYS A 120 -1.10 15.17 -2.29
C LYS A 120 -0.09 14.13 -1.85
N VAL A 121 0.83 13.78 -2.75
CA VAL A 121 1.94 12.87 -2.44
C VAL A 121 3.12 13.67 -1.95
N GLU A 122 3.81 13.13 -0.97
CA GLU A 122 5.04 13.69 -0.40
C GLU A 122 6.14 12.65 -0.53
N LYS A 123 7.40 13.09 -0.67
CA LYS A 123 8.53 12.17 -0.71
C LYS A 123 8.56 11.37 0.58
N PHE A 124 8.70 10.05 0.48
CA PHE A 124 8.81 9.22 1.67
C PHE A 124 10.17 9.49 2.32
N LEU A 125 10.15 10.03 3.54
CA LEU A 125 11.34 10.21 4.35
C LEU A 125 11.32 9.17 5.46
N ARG A 126 12.30 8.27 5.45
CA ARG A 126 12.50 7.33 6.54
C ARG A 126 12.86 8.15 7.79
N LYS A 127 11.96 8.16 8.78
CA LYS A 127 12.20 8.78 10.09
C LYS A 127 13.06 7.87 10.96
#